data_AF-A0A1M5USP2-F1
#
_entry.id   AF-A0A1M5USP2-F1
#
_cell.length_a   1.000
_cell.length_b   1.000
_cell.length_c   1.000
_cell.angle_alpha   90.00
_cell.angle_beta   90.00
_cell.angle_gamma   90.00
#
_symmetry.space_group_name_H-M   'P 1'
#
loop_
_entity.id
_entity.type
_entity.pdbx_description
1 polymer ?
#
loop_
_entity_poly.entity_id
_entity_poly.type
_entity_poly.pdbx_seq_one_letter_code
_entity_poly.pdbx_strand_id
1 'polypeptide(L)'
;MNSFLNKVFRLSDIRYFWLLLASMLFFVFALLNNRLKPDISTTEEWITYGGALACAFVWAVLNYVGQIKINALYRKRNSIGAYVDSLAMKKEEKADLLTYLHDYVKDLEANGKSEEEAVKTAIGQFQIREFLEVSRYSGLFELPAHYYLLGYAIVFLAAIIVIQCLLGAVFPDMFLLQAFKFMLILYAAAFVLLPILYKVADVLVRKKMIS
;
A
#
# COMPACT_ATOMS: atom_id res chain seq x y z
N MET A 1 -19.04 13.43 3.49
CA MET A 1 -18.19 13.82 2.33
C MET A 1 -16.70 13.85 2.67
N ASN A 2 -16.27 14.27 3.88
CA ASN A 2 -14.85 14.39 4.24
C ASN A 2 -14.05 13.07 4.33
N SER A 3 -14.66 11.91 4.61
CA SER A 3 -13.88 10.67 4.83
C SER A 3 -13.36 10.02 3.55
N PHE A 4 -14.08 10.14 2.42
CA PHE A 4 -13.67 9.56 1.14
C PHE A 4 -12.56 10.40 0.49
N LEU A 5 -12.72 11.73 0.48
CA LEU A 5 -11.68 12.64 0.00
C LEU A 5 -10.37 12.46 0.78
N ASN A 6 -10.46 12.33 2.11
CA ASN A 6 -9.27 12.06 2.94
C ASN A 6 -8.60 10.71 2.62
N LYS A 7 -9.35 9.71 2.15
CA LYS A 7 -8.77 8.41 1.72
C LYS A 7 -8.12 8.52 0.34
N VAL A 8 -8.70 9.28 -0.57
CA VAL A 8 -8.18 9.48 -1.94
C VAL A 8 -6.94 10.39 -1.93
N PHE A 9 -6.92 11.43 -1.10
CA PHE A 9 -5.80 12.38 -1.03
C PHE A 9 -4.77 12.07 0.05
N ARG A 10 -4.73 10.81 0.53
CA ARG A 10 -3.65 10.31 1.39
C ARG A 10 -2.41 9.97 0.57
N LEU A 11 -1.79 11.01 0.02
CA LEU A 11 -0.64 10.87 -0.89
C LEU A 11 0.60 10.27 -0.19
N SER A 12 0.67 10.37 1.14
CA SER A 12 1.71 9.73 1.96
C SER A 12 1.72 8.19 1.90
N ASP A 13 0.69 7.57 1.35
CA ASP A 13 0.53 6.12 1.38
C ASP A 13 1.37 5.41 0.30
N ILE A 14 1.95 6.13 -0.69
CA ILE A 14 2.90 5.54 -1.64
C ILE A 14 4.10 4.97 -0.91
N ARG A 15 4.37 3.69 -1.13
CA ARG A 15 5.62 3.04 -0.72
C ARG A 15 6.65 3.11 -1.84
N TYR A 16 7.92 3.17 -1.47
CA TYR A 16 9.06 3.17 -2.40
C TYR A 16 8.99 4.29 -3.45
N PHE A 17 8.55 5.49 -3.06
CA PHE A 17 8.40 6.65 -3.94
C PHE A 17 9.63 6.94 -4.81
N TRP A 18 10.84 6.74 -4.28
CA TRP A 18 12.08 6.94 -5.02
C TRP A 18 12.20 6.06 -6.27
N LEU A 19 11.67 4.83 -6.23
CA LEU A 19 11.72 3.91 -7.36
C LEU A 19 10.75 4.33 -8.47
N LEU A 20 9.57 4.84 -8.08
CA LEU A 20 8.62 5.47 -9.00
C LEU A 20 9.22 6.71 -9.66
N LEU A 21 9.86 7.58 -8.88
CA LEU A 21 10.52 8.77 -9.41
C LEU A 21 11.66 8.38 -10.38
N ALA A 22 12.46 7.38 -10.01
CA ALA A 22 13.51 6.86 -10.87
C ALA A 22 12.95 6.31 -12.20
N SER A 23 11.84 5.55 -12.18
CA SER A 23 11.24 5.03 -13.39
C SER A 23 10.67 6.14 -14.29
N MET A 24 10.09 7.19 -13.71
CA MET A 24 9.59 8.35 -14.44
C MET A 24 10.73 9.14 -15.10
N LEU A 25 11.81 9.41 -14.35
CA LEU A 25 12.98 10.10 -14.86
C LEU A 25 13.68 9.29 -15.96
N PHE A 26 13.80 7.98 -15.77
CA PHE A 26 14.44 7.11 -16.75
C PHE A 26 13.62 7.03 -18.04
N PHE A 27 12.29 7.06 -17.95
CA PHE A 27 11.41 7.14 -19.13
C PHE A 27 11.60 8.46 -19.90
N VAL A 28 11.67 9.60 -19.21
CA VAL A 28 11.94 10.90 -19.87
C VAL A 28 13.34 10.91 -20.49
N PHE A 29 14.33 10.33 -19.81
CA PHE A 29 15.67 10.16 -20.36
C PHE A 29 15.69 9.29 -21.62
N ALA A 30 14.93 8.19 -21.65
CA ALA A 30 14.80 7.34 -22.83
C ALA A 30 14.25 8.12 -24.03
N LEU A 31 13.22 8.94 -23.82
CA LEU A 31 12.66 9.82 -24.85
C LEU A 31 13.67 10.86 -25.34
N LEU A 32 14.44 11.46 -24.43
CA LEU A 32 15.51 12.41 -24.78
C LEU A 32 16.62 11.74 -25.57
N ASN A 33 17.04 10.54 -25.18
CA ASN A 33 18.08 9.79 -25.88
C ASN A 33 17.64 9.46 -27.31
N ASN A 34 16.40 8.99 -27.48
CA ASN A 34 15.84 8.74 -28.81
C ASN A 34 15.76 10.02 -29.66
N ARG A 35 15.43 11.17 -29.04
CA ARG A 35 15.42 12.45 -29.75
C ARG A 35 16.81 12.90 -30.21
N LEU A 36 17.85 12.66 -29.41
CA LEU A 36 19.23 13.05 -29.70
C LEU A 36 19.92 12.08 -30.66
N LYS A 37 19.54 10.79 -30.62
CA LYS A 37 20.07 9.72 -31.46
C LYS A 37 18.89 8.92 -32.04
N PRO A 38 18.31 9.38 -33.17
CA PRO A 38 17.17 8.72 -33.77
C PRO A 38 17.50 7.34 -34.36
N ASP A 39 18.77 7.08 -34.68
CA ASP A 39 19.25 5.79 -35.21
C ASP A 39 19.75 4.84 -34.11
N ILE A 40 19.14 4.88 -32.93
CA ILE A 40 19.48 3.95 -31.84
C ILE A 40 19.15 2.51 -32.24
N SER A 41 20.01 1.58 -31.82
CA SER A 41 19.78 0.16 -32.08
C SER A 41 18.55 -0.34 -31.30
N THR A 42 17.87 -1.36 -31.83
CA THR A 42 16.74 -2.01 -31.14
C THR A 42 17.12 -2.51 -29.75
N THR A 43 18.37 -2.95 -29.56
CA THR A 43 18.89 -3.37 -28.25
C THR A 43 18.92 -2.20 -27.25
N GLU A 44 19.35 -1.02 -27.68
CA GLU A 44 19.37 0.19 -26.84
C GLU A 44 17.95 0.67 -26.49
N GLU A 45 17.01 0.58 -27.44
CA GLU A 45 15.59 0.87 -27.17
C GLU A 45 15.02 -0.05 -26.08
N TRP A 46 15.30 -1.35 -26.17
CA TRP A 46 14.85 -2.32 -25.18
C TRP A 46 15.44 -2.05 -23.79
N ILE A 47 16.72 -1.69 -23.73
CA ILE A 47 17.38 -1.38 -22.46
C ILE A 47 16.78 -0.12 -21.83
N THR A 48 16.57 0.92 -22.62
CA THR A 48 16.09 2.23 -22.12
C THR A 48 14.61 2.19 -21.77
N TYR A 49 13.73 1.93 -22.73
CA TYR A 49 12.28 1.90 -22.50
C TYR A 49 11.87 0.69 -21.66
N GLY A 50 12.43 -0.49 -21.95
CA GLY A 50 12.16 -1.71 -21.19
C GLY A 50 12.70 -1.60 -19.76
N GLY A 51 13.84 -0.96 -19.55
CA GLY A 51 14.37 -0.70 -18.21
C GLY A 51 13.48 0.25 -17.40
N ALA A 52 13.00 1.35 -18.01
CA ALA A 52 12.05 2.25 -17.35
C ALA A 52 10.75 1.54 -16.97
N LEU A 53 10.22 0.70 -17.87
CA LEU A 53 9.01 -0.09 -17.63
C LEU A 53 9.23 -1.16 -16.55
N ALA A 54 10.39 -1.84 -16.57
CA ALA A 54 10.75 -2.81 -15.53
C ALA A 54 10.86 -2.15 -14.15
N CYS A 55 11.48 -0.97 -14.04
CA CYS A 55 11.52 -0.21 -12.79
C CYS A 55 10.10 0.15 -12.29
N ALA A 56 9.23 0.61 -13.19
CA ALA A 56 7.85 0.92 -12.84
C ALA A 56 7.07 -0.33 -12.39
N PHE A 57 7.30 -1.47 -13.05
CA PHE A 57 6.71 -2.76 -12.68
C PHE A 57 7.19 -3.22 -11.29
N VAL A 58 8.49 -3.19 -11.04
CA VAL A 58 9.06 -3.53 -9.72
C VAL A 58 8.50 -2.61 -8.65
N TRP A 59 8.39 -1.31 -8.92
CA TRP A 59 7.73 -0.38 -8.01
C TRP A 59 6.28 -0.78 -7.73
N ALA A 60 5.49 -1.11 -8.76
CA ALA A 60 4.10 -1.50 -8.57
C ALA A 60 3.96 -2.76 -7.69
N VAL A 61 4.83 -3.75 -7.87
CA VAL A 61 4.85 -4.97 -7.04
C VAL A 61 5.25 -4.65 -5.60
N LEU A 62 6.35 -3.93 -5.40
CA LEU A 62 6.84 -3.58 -4.07
C LEU A 62 5.85 -2.69 -3.32
N ASN A 63 5.22 -1.75 -4.02
CA ASN A 63 4.21 -0.86 -3.46
C ASN A 63 2.99 -1.66 -2.97
N TYR A 64 2.55 -2.68 -3.73
CA TYR A 64 1.49 -3.59 -3.28
C TYR A 64 1.90 -4.38 -2.05
N VAL A 65 3.03 -5.10 -2.11
CA VAL A 65 3.51 -5.95 -1.02
C VAL A 65 3.76 -5.13 0.25
N GLY A 66 4.34 -3.95 0.13
CA GLY A 66 4.62 -3.05 1.25
C GLY A 66 3.38 -2.46 1.92
N GLN A 67 2.19 -2.67 1.35
CA GLN A 67 0.91 -2.25 1.91
C GLN A 67 0.11 -3.41 2.50
N ILE A 68 0.44 -4.66 2.17
CA ILE A 68 -0.12 -5.83 2.85
C ILE A 68 0.28 -5.76 4.33
N LYS A 69 -0.71 -5.74 5.22
CA LYS A 69 -0.47 -5.78 6.67
C LYS A 69 -0.91 -7.12 7.22
N ILE A 70 -0.12 -7.65 8.15
CA ILE A 70 -0.59 -8.74 9.01
C ILE A 70 -1.74 -8.17 9.84
N ASN A 71 -2.88 -8.85 9.80
CA ASN A 71 -4.06 -8.45 10.55
C ASN A 71 -3.69 -8.30 12.04
N ALA A 72 -4.19 -7.25 12.70
CA ALA A 72 -3.82 -6.88 14.06
C ALA A 72 -3.97 -8.02 15.07
N LEU A 73 -4.89 -8.96 14.81
CA LEU A 73 -5.14 -10.18 15.57
C LEU A 73 -3.95 -11.14 15.60
N TYR A 74 -3.12 -11.17 14.55
CA TYR A 74 -1.99 -12.11 14.39
C TYR A 74 -0.64 -11.54 14.82
N ARG A 75 -0.59 -10.27 15.26
CA ARG A 75 0.65 -9.66 15.75
C ARG A 75 0.93 -10.19 17.16
N LYS A 76 2.13 -10.75 17.41
CA LYS A 76 2.56 -11.11 18.78
C LYS A 76 2.45 -9.87 19.68
N ARG A 77 1.65 -9.97 20.75
CA ARG A 77 1.46 -8.92 21.76
C ARG A 77 2.10 -9.42 23.06
N ASN A 78 2.98 -8.59 23.62
CA ASN A 78 3.67 -8.92 24.88
C ASN A 78 2.98 -8.29 26.10
N SER A 79 1.85 -7.59 25.92
CA SER A 79 1.09 -7.00 27.03
C SER A 79 -0.41 -6.98 26.75
N ILE A 80 -1.21 -7.13 27.82
CA ILE A 80 -2.68 -7.12 27.77
C ILE A 80 -3.19 -5.80 27.20
N GLY A 81 -2.69 -4.66 27.70
CA GLY A 81 -3.12 -3.34 27.23
C GLY A 81 -2.89 -3.15 25.73
N ALA A 82 -1.72 -3.56 25.23
CA ALA A 82 -1.45 -3.49 23.80
C ALA A 82 -2.36 -4.41 22.98
N TYR A 83 -2.77 -5.56 23.51
CA TYR A 83 -3.70 -6.48 22.85
C TYR A 83 -5.11 -5.87 22.78
N VAL A 84 -5.68 -5.46 23.91
CA VAL A 84 -7.03 -4.89 24.00
C VAL A 84 -7.18 -3.60 23.19
N ASP A 85 -6.19 -2.71 23.24
CA ASP A 85 -6.21 -1.47 22.48
C ASP A 85 -6.29 -1.69 20.97
N SER A 86 -5.80 -2.84 20.50
CA SER A 86 -5.80 -3.17 19.09
C SER A 86 -7.09 -3.79 18.56
N LEU A 87 -7.99 -4.20 19.44
CA LEU A 87 -9.27 -4.78 19.04
C LEU A 87 -10.22 -3.68 18.56
N ALA A 88 -11.05 -4.00 17.56
CA ALA A 88 -12.03 -3.08 17.00
C ALA A 88 -13.34 -3.12 17.81
N MET A 89 -13.29 -2.70 19.07
CA MET A 89 -14.40 -2.75 20.04
C MET A 89 -14.73 -1.37 20.63
N LYS A 90 -15.90 -1.22 21.24
CA LYS A 90 -16.27 0.02 21.95
C LYS A 90 -15.38 0.22 23.17
N LYS A 91 -15.21 1.48 23.59
CA LYS A 91 -14.32 1.84 24.72
C LYS A 91 -14.72 1.14 26.02
N GLU A 92 -16.01 0.99 26.26
CA GLU A 92 -16.57 0.29 27.43
C GLU A 92 -16.23 -1.20 27.38
N GLU A 93 -16.50 -1.88 26.25
CA GLU A 93 -16.17 -3.29 26.06
C GLU A 93 -14.65 -3.58 26.20
N LYS A 94 -13.80 -2.62 25.78
CA LYS A 94 -12.35 -2.70 26.00
C LYS A 94 -11.98 -2.63 27.47
N ALA A 95 -12.63 -1.77 28.27
CA ALA A 95 -12.35 -1.65 29.69
C ALA A 95 -12.72 -2.95 30.43
N ASP A 96 -13.86 -3.55 30.06
CA ASP A 96 -14.33 -4.82 30.62
C ASP A 96 -13.36 -5.96 30.28
N LEU A 97 -12.95 -6.04 29.00
CA LEU A 97 -11.99 -7.05 28.55
C LEU A 97 -10.61 -6.90 29.21
N LEU A 98 -10.15 -5.67 29.39
CA LEU A 98 -8.88 -5.39 30.04
C LEU A 98 -8.90 -5.85 31.49
N THR A 99 -10.00 -5.59 32.20
CA THR A 99 -10.21 -6.06 33.57
C THR A 99 -10.23 -7.59 33.63
N TYR A 100 -11.01 -8.23 32.76
CA TYR A 100 -11.09 -9.69 32.67
C TYR A 100 -9.73 -10.35 32.44
N LEU A 101 -8.93 -9.84 31.48
CA LEU A 101 -7.62 -10.41 31.17
C LEU A 101 -6.62 -10.20 32.32
N HIS A 102 -6.69 -9.07 33.03
CA HIS A 102 -5.85 -8.84 34.21
C HIS A 102 -6.20 -9.79 35.35
N ASP A 103 -7.49 -10.01 35.62
CA ASP A 103 -7.93 -10.97 36.64
C ASP A 103 -7.52 -12.40 36.26
N TYR A 104 -7.66 -12.77 34.99
CA TYR A 104 -7.22 -14.07 34.50
C TYR A 104 -5.70 -14.28 34.58
N VAL A 105 -4.89 -13.22 34.37
CA VAL A 105 -3.45 -13.29 34.58
C VAL A 105 -3.09 -13.46 36.05
N LYS A 106 -3.76 -12.74 36.96
CA LYS A 106 -3.56 -12.93 38.41
C LYS A 106 -3.87 -14.35 38.85
N ASP A 107 -4.93 -14.95 38.30
CA ASP A 107 -5.26 -16.35 38.59
C ASP A 107 -4.16 -17.31 38.11
N LEU A 108 -3.57 -17.05 36.94
CA LEU A 108 -2.47 -17.85 36.41
C LEU A 108 -1.17 -17.68 37.21
N GLU A 109 -0.87 -16.47 37.66
CA GLU A 109 0.26 -16.18 38.56
C GLU A 109 0.07 -16.86 39.93
N ALA A 110 -1.15 -16.82 40.48
CA ALA A 110 -1.50 -17.53 41.71
C ALA A 110 -1.34 -19.05 41.57
N ASN A 111 -1.46 -19.58 40.36
CA ASN A 111 -1.21 -20.98 40.02
C ASN A 111 0.26 -21.28 39.66
N GLY A 112 1.18 -20.36 39.96
CA GLY A 112 2.63 -20.56 39.86
C GLY A 112 3.24 -20.28 38.49
N LYS A 113 2.51 -19.67 37.54
CA LYS A 113 3.10 -19.18 36.29
C LYS A 113 3.85 -17.88 36.51
N SER A 114 4.89 -17.65 35.72
CA SER A 114 5.49 -16.32 35.63
C SER A 114 4.52 -15.34 34.97
N GLU A 115 4.63 -14.05 35.31
CA GLU A 115 3.82 -12.98 34.71
C GLU A 115 3.86 -13.04 33.17
N GLU A 116 5.04 -13.25 32.59
CA GLU A 116 5.21 -13.35 31.14
C GLU A 116 4.46 -14.55 30.53
N GLU A 117 4.51 -15.71 31.18
CA GLU A 117 3.77 -16.90 30.75
C GLU A 117 2.27 -16.77 30.97
N ALA A 118 1.86 -16.13 32.06
CA ALA A 118 0.47 -15.87 32.41
C ALA A 118 -0.17 -14.92 31.37
N VAL A 119 0.49 -13.80 31.05
CA VAL A 119 0.06 -12.86 30.01
C VAL A 119 -0.05 -13.54 28.65
N LYS A 120 0.96 -14.33 28.27
CA LYS A 120 0.96 -15.04 26.99
C LYS A 120 -0.16 -16.09 26.92
N THR A 121 -0.42 -16.80 28.02
CA THR A 121 -1.49 -17.79 28.13
C THR A 121 -2.86 -17.10 28.04
N ALA A 122 -3.07 -16.00 28.77
CA ALA A 122 -4.30 -15.24 28.78
C ALA A 122 -4.66 -14.69 27.40
N ILE A 123 -3.69 -14.02 26.75
CA ILE A 123 -3.86 -13.51 25.39
C ILE A 123 -4.12 -14.68 24.42
N GLY A 124 -3.35 -15.77 24.52
CA GLY A 124 -3.50 -16.92 23.62
C GLY A 124 -4.87 -17.60 23.72
N GLN A 125 -5.41 -17.78 24.92
CA GLN A 125 -6.71 -18.43 25.10
C GLN A 125 -7.86 -17.56 24.60
N PHE A 126 -7.78 -16.24 24.80
CA PHE A 126 -8.77 -15.29 24.29
C PHE A 126 -8.69 -15.15 22.77
N GLN A 127 -7.47 -15.06 22.23
CA GLN A 127 -7.21 -15.08 20.79
C GLN A 127 -7.79 -16.33 20.13
N ILE A 128 -7.69 -17.52 20.73
CA ILE A 128 -8.27 -18.76 20.15
C ILE A 128 -9.80 -18.69 20.05
N ARG A 129 -10.47 -18.15 21.08
CA ARG A 129 -11.93 -17.99 21.08
C ARG A 129 -12.38 -16.96 20.04
N GLU A 130 -11.75 -15.79 20.04
CA GLU A 130 -12.00 -14.73 19.07
C GLU A 130 -11.65 -15.21 17.65
N PHE A 131 -10.57 -15.98 17.50
CA PHE A 131 -10.15 -16.61 16.25
C PHE A 131 -11.21 -17.57 15.71
N LEU A 132 -11.83 -18.42 16.53
CA LEU A 132 -12.87 -19.34 16.05
C LEU A 132 -14.12 -18.61 15.55
N GLU A 133 -14.44 -17.44 16.10
CA GLU A 133 -15.58 -16.63 15.69
C GLU A 133 -15.26 -15.74 14.47
N VAL A 134 -14.07 -15.13 14.44
CA VAL A 134 -13.65 -14.17 13.41
C VAL A 134 -12.99 -14.85 12.19
N SER A 135 -12.31 -15.99 12.34
CA SER A 135 -11.67 -16.72 11.22
C SER A 135 -12.67 -17.27 10.19
N ARG A 136 -13.95 -17.40 10.55
CA ARG A 136 -15.01 -17.67 9.58
C ARG A 136 -15.21 -16.52 8.57
N TYR A 137 -14.72 -15.31 8.88
CA TYR A 137 -15.00 -14.10 8.10
C TYR A 137 -13.79 -13.17 7.82
N SER A 138 -12.65 -13.30 8.49
CA SER A 138 -11.47 -12.44 8.27
C SER A 138 -10.20 -13.24 7.95
N GLY A 139 -9.48 -12.85 6.88
CA GLY A 139 -8.22 -13.48 6.49
C GLY A 139 -7.01 -13.00 7.31
N LEU A 140 -5.91 -13.76 7.22
CA LEU A 140 -4.61 -13.48 7.85
C LEU A 140 -4.01 -12.10 7.53
N PHE A 141 -4.35 -11.54 6.37
CA PHE A 141 -3.87 -10.25 5.89
C PHE A 141 -5.00 -9.23 5.77
N GLU A 142 -4.74 -8.03 6.28
CA GLU A 142 -5.53 -6.84 5.94
C GLU A 142 -5.04 -6.29 4.60
N LEU A 143 -5.92 -6.35 3.60
CA LEU A 143 -5.65 -5.82 2.25
C LEU A 143 -6.23 -4.41 2.16
N PRO A 144 -5.39 -3.37 2.13
CA PRO A 144 -5.86 -2.00 2.15
C PRO A 144 -6.50 -1.61 0.83
N ALA A 145 -7.46 -0.70 0.88
CA ALA A 145 -8.02 -0.13 -0.33
C ALA A 145 -7.08 0.94 -0.90
N HIS A 146 -6.58 0.73 -2.12
CA HIS A 146 -5.55 1.55 -2.77
C HIS A 146 -6.10 2.86 -3.40
N TYR A 147 -7.04 3.54 -2.73
CA TYR A 147 -7.69 4.75 -3.25
C TYR A 147 -6.73 5.94 -3.46
N TYR A 148 -5.59 5.96 -2.76
CA TYR A 148 -4.58 7.01 -2.90
C TYR A 148 -4.01 7.09 -4.33
N LEU A 149 -3.98 5.97 -5.08
CA LEU A 149 -3.55 5.95 -6.48
C LEU A 149 -4.45 6.81 -7.37
N LEU A 150 -5.76 6.82 -7.09
CA LEU A 150 -6.70 7.71 -7.78
C LEU A 150 -6.42 9.18 -7.45
N GLY A 151 -6.02 9.48 -6.21
CA GLY A 151 -5.57 10.82 -5.84
C GLY A 151 -4.36 11.28 -6.65
N TYR A 152 -3.36 10.40 -6.81
CA TYR A 152 -2.21 10.68 -7.67
C TYR A 152 -2.59 10.84 -9.15
N ALA A 153 -3.53 10.04 -9.66
CA ALA A 153 -4.05 10.22 -11.02
C ALA A 153 -4.68 11.60 -11.22
N ILE A 154 -5.45 12.10 -10.24
CA ILE A 154 -6.03 13.45 -10.27
C ILE A 154 -4.93 14.53 -10.25
N VAL A 155 -3.92 14.38 -9.39
CA VAL A 155 -2.78 15.30 -9.32
C VAL A 155 -2.04 15.34 -10.66
N PHE A 156 -1.83 14.19 -11.30
CA PHE A 156 -1.16 14.10 -12.59
C PHE A 156 -2.02 14.72 -13.70
N LEU A 157 -3.34 14.55 -13.65
CA LEU A 157 -4.27 15.20 -14.57
C LEU A 157 -4.19 16.72 -14.48
N ALA A 158 -4.15 17.27 -13.26
CA ALA A 158 -3.97 18.70 -13.04
C ALA A 158 -2.62 19.19 -13.62
N ALA A 159 -1.54 18.44 -13.39
CA ALA A 159 -0.22 18.76 -13.95
C ALA A 159 -0.20 18.70 -15.49
N ILE A 160 -0.89 17.74 -16.10
CA ILE A 160 -1.03 17.63 -17.56
C ILE A 160 -1.72 18.89 -18.13
N ILE A 161 -2.79 19.37 -17.49
CA ILE A 161 -3.49 20.59 -17.90
C ILE A 161 -2.55 21.79 -17.83
N VAL A 162 -1.79 21.95 -16.74
CA VAL A 162 -0.81 23.04 -16.58
C VAL A 162 0.24 22.98 -17.70
N ILE A 163 0.82 21.80 -17.96
CA ILE A 163 1.82 21.65 -19.03
C ILE A 163 1.20 21.94 -20.41
N GLN A 164 -0.04 21.52 -20.65
CA GLN A 164 -0.75 21.83 -21.89
C GLN A 164 -0.92 23.33 -22.10
N CYS A 165 -1.26 24.08 -21.04
CA CYS A 165 -1.33 25.55 -21.11
C CYS A 165 0.05 26.17 -21.40
N LEU A 166 1.12 25.67 -20.76
CA LEU A 166 2.48 26.15 -21.00
C LEU A 166 2.95 25.90 -22.43
N LEU A 167 2.67 24.72 -22.98
CA LEU A 167 2.95 24.41 -24.39
C LEU A 167 2.13 25.31 -25.32
N GLY A 168 0.85 25.55 -25.04
CA GLY A 168 0.00 26.37 -25.90
C GLY A 168 0.34 27.86 -25.90
N ALA A 169 0.88 28.40 -24.80
CA ALA A 169 1.05 29.84 -24.62
C ALA A 169 2.51 30.32 -24.63
N VAL A 170 3.45 29.52 -24.10
CA VAL A 170 4.81 30.01 -23.79
C VAL A 170 5.89 29.22 -24.53
N PHE A 171 5.76 27.89 -24.64
CA PHE A 171 6.81 27.00 -25.14
C PHE A 171 6.29 25.91 -26.09
N PRO A 172 5.73 26.25 -27.27
CA PRO A 172 5.03 25.30 -28.15
C PRO A 172 5.87 24.09 -28.59
N ASP A 173 7.15 24.31 -28.89
CA ASP A 173 8.02 23.27 -29.44
C ASP A 173 8.99 22.68 -28.40
N MET A 174 8.81 22.97 -27.11
CA MET A 174 9.73 22.49 -26.09
C MET A 174 9.54 20.99 -25.83
N PHE A 175 10.37 20.18 -26.49
CA PHE A 175 10.35 18.72 -26.44
C PHE A 175 10.33 18.18 -25.00
N LEU A 176 11.10 18.78 -24.08
CA LEU A 176 11.15 18.33 -22.69
C LEU A 176 9.78 18.41 -22.01
N LEU A 177 9.01 19.49 -22.22
CA LEU A 177 7.65 19.59 -21.68
C LEU A 177 6.71 18.55 -22.31
N GLN A 178 6.86 18.29 -23.62
CA GLN A 178 6.08 17.26 -24.31
C GLN A 178 6.40 15.85 -23.76
N ALA A 179 7.67 15.55 -23.49
CA ALA A 179 8.10 14.29 -22.89
C ALA A 179 7.55 14.10 -21.48
N PHE A 180 7.62 15.14 -20.63
CA PHE A 180 7.01 15.11 -19.29
C PHE A 180 5.49 14.93 -19.35
N LYS A 181 4.80 15.63 -20.26
CA LYS A 181 3.35 15.46 -20.46
C LYS A 181 3.02 14.02 -20.84
N PHE A 182 3.74 13.43 -21.80
CA PHE A 182 3.50 12.06 -22.24
C PHE A 182 3.74 11.05 -21.12
N MET A 183 4.82 11.23 -20.36
CA MET A 183 5.11 10.44 -19.17
C MET A 183 3.96 10.54 -18.16
N LEU A 184 3.51 11.76 -17.80
CA LEU A 184 2.41 11.93 -16.85
C LEU A 184 1.11 11.26 -17.30
N ILE A 185 0.80 11.28 -18.61
CA ILE A 185 -0.38 10.60 -19.16
C ILE A 185 -0.30 9.10 -18.92
N LEU A 186 0.84 8.47 -19.24
CA LEU A 186 1.02 7.03 -19.07
C LEU A 186 0.94 6.61 -17.60
N TYR A 187 1.59 7.36 -16.70
CA TYR A 187 1.55 7.05 -15.27
C TYR A 187 0.19 7.35 -14.64
N ALA A 188 -0.54 8.38 -15.08
CA ALA A 188 -1.91 8.63 -14.65
C ALA A 188 -2.83 7.46 -15.04
N ALA A 189 -2.71 6.96 -16.28
CA ALA A 189 -3.45 5.78 -16.73
C ALA A 189 -3.10 4.54 -15.90
N ALA A 190 -1.80 4.33 -15.62
CA ALA A 190 -1.35 3.23 -14.76
C ALA A 190 -1.91 3.33 -13.34
N PHE A 191 -1.95 4.52 -12.73
CA PHE A 191 -2.53 4.71 -11.40
C PHE A 191 -4.04 4.45 -11.34
N VAL A 192 -4.76 4.63 -12.45
CA VAL A 192 -6.18 4.25 -12.54
C VAL A 192 -6.36 2.73 -12.65
N LEU A 193 -5.45 2.05 -13.36
CA LEU A 193 -5.51 0.61 -13.59
C LEU A 193 -4.99 -0.22 -12.41
N LEU A 194 -3.96 0.25 -11.70
CA LEU A 194 -3.31 -0.47 -10.60
C LEU A 194 -4.27 -0.90 -9.48
N PRO A 195 -5.25 -0.10 -9.02
CA PRO A 195 -6.24 -0.56 -8.03
C PRO A 195 -7.00 -1.82 -8.48
N ILE A 196 -7.28 -1.95 -9.78
CA ILE A 196 -7.94 -3.14 -10.34
C ILE A 196 -6.98 -4.33 -10.28
N LEU A 197 -5.72 -4.14 -10.71
CA LEU A 197 -4.70 -5.19 -10.67
C LEU A 197 -4.41 -5.66 -9.23
N TYR A 198 -4.34 -4.74 -8.28
CA TYR A 198 -4.17 -5.06 -6.87
C TYR A 198 -5.36 -5.83 -6.32
N LYS A 199 -6.58 -5.47 -6.71
CA LYS A 199 -7.78 -6.25 -6.34
C LYS A 199 -7.75 -7.67 -6.92
N VAL A 200 -7.23 -7.86 -8.12
CA VAL A 200 -7.03 -9.21 -8.70
C VAL A 200 -5.96 -9.97 -7.92
N ALA A 201 -4.83 -9.33 -7.61
CA ALA A 201 -3.77 -9.91 -6.80
C ALA A 201 -4.28 -10.33 -5.42
N ASP A 202 -5.09 -9.50 -4.77
CA ASP A 202 -5.72 -9.78 -3.49
C ASP A 202 -6.57 -11.08 -3.53
N VAL A 203 -7.35 -11.27 -4.59
CA VAL A 203 -8.19 -12.46 -4.78
C VAL A 203 -7.32 -13.71 -4.97
N LEU A 204 -6.25 -13.61 -5.76
CA LEU A 204 -5.32 -14.72 -5.98
C LEU A 204 -4.59 -15.12 -4.70
N VAL A 205 -4.13 -14.14 -3.91
CA VAL A 205 -3.47 -14.38 -2.61
C VAL A 205 -4.45 -15.03 -1.65
N ARG A 206 -5.69 -14.54 -1.53
CA ARG A 206 -6.73 -15.15 -0.69
C ARG A 206 -7.04 -16.59 -1.08
N LYS A 207 -7.21 -16.87 -2.37
CA LYS A 207 -7.48 -18.23 -2.86
C LYS A 207 -6.37 -19.21 -2.50
N LYS A 208 -5.10 -18.78 -2.60
CA LYS A 208 -3.95 -19.63 -2.29
C LYS A 208 -3.74 -19.90 -0.79
N MET A 209 -4.33 -19.09 0.09
CA MET A 209 -4.27 -19.31 1.54
C MET A 209 -5.38 -20.23 2.07
N ILE A 210 -6.47 -20.40 1.30
CA ILE A 210 -7.62 -21.24 1.67
C ILE A 210 -7.50 -22.66 1.08
N SER A 211 -6.71 -22.80 -0.01
CA SER A 211 -6.33 -24.09 -0.61
C SER A 211 -5.12 -24.70 0.09
#